data_AF-E0QRB3-F1
#
_entry.id   AF-E0QRB3-F1
#
_cell.length_a   1.000
_cell.length_b   1.000
_cell.length_c   1.000
_cell.angle_alpha   90.00
_cell.angle_beta   90.00
_cell.angle_gamma   90.00
#
_symmetry.space_group_name_H-M   'P 1'
#
loop_
_entity.id
_entity.type
_entity.pdbx_description
1 polymer ?
#
loop_
_entity_poly.entity_id
_entity_poly.type
_entity_poly.pdbx_seq_one_letter_code
_entity_poly.pdbx_strand_id
1 'polypeptide(L)'
;MRELKPCGTPAAYRRHKRHHEPPCEACREAVAKYKRGRRQVRKRLEAAPVVLAVAEAAPLPDEIDAVSDARENLRIVTAAMAAAPPQALAGLSRRRQELVDFIAGATKSEEGGSLSEQLAALRNRNTDPENRESA
;
A
#
# COMPACT_ATOMS: atom_id res chain seq x y z
N MET A 1 35.63 4.61 -16.42
CA MET A 1 35.40 5.14 -17.79
C MET A 1 34.25 4.39 -18.42
N ARG A 2 33.36 5.06 -19.16
CA ARG A 2 32.20 4.41 -19.80
C ARG A 2 32.52 4.25 -21.27
N GLU A 3 32.60 3.01 -21.76
CA GLU A 3 32.88 2.72 -23.17
C GLU A 3 31.83 3.36 -24.08
N LEU A 4 32.32 4.11 -25.07
CA LEU A 4 31.49 4.84 -25.99
C LEU A 4 30.96 3.90 -27.06
N LYS A 5 29.63 3.76 -27.13
CA LYS A 5 29.00 3.00 -28.21
C LYS A 5 29.34 3.60 -29.58
N PRO A 6 29.46 2.75 -30.61
CA PRO A 6 29.63 3.22 -31.98
C PRO A 6 28.41 4.05 -32.44
N CYS A 7 28.64 4.87 -33.47
CA CYS A 7 27.58 5.57 -34.18
C CYS A 7 26.55 4.57 -34.74
N GLY A 8 25.32 5.03 -34.99
CA GLY A 8 24.21 4.13 -35.38
C GLY A 8 23.39 3.58 -34.22
N THR A 9 23.56 4.14 -33.01
CA THR A 9 22.74 3.80 -31.84
C THR A 9 21.98 5.02 -31.32
N PRO A 10 20.81 4.86 -30.68
CA PRO A 10 20.13 5.97 -30.02
C PRO A 10 20.99 6.64 -28.94
N ALA A 11 21.93 5.91 -28.33
CA ALA A 11 22.88 6.43 -27.36
C ALA A 11 23.90 7.37 -28.02
N ALA A 12 24.45 7.01 -29.18
CA ALA A 12 25.35 7.85 -29.95
C ALA A 12 24.63 9.13 -30.46
N TYR A 13 23.37 9.03 -30.89
CA TYR A 13 22.57 10.23 -31.23
C TYR A 13 22.43 11.20 -30.05
N ARG A 14 22.17 10.70 -28.83
CA ARG A 14 22.13 11.53 -27.61
C ARG A 14 23.49 12.12 -27.26
N ARG A 15 24.59 11.46 -27.64
CA ARG A 15 25.95 12.01 -27.51
C ARG A 15 26.13 13.20 -28.44
N HIS A 16 25.86 13.06 -29.74
CA HIS A 16 25.92 14.19 -30.69
C HIS A 16 25.09 15.39 -30.21
N LYS A 17 23.87 15.15 -29.73
CA LYS A 17 23.05 16.21 -29.13
C LYS A 17 23.66 16.89 -27.90
N ARG A 18 24.36 16.14 -27.05
CA ARG A 18 25.01 16.70 -25.84
C ARG A 18 26.28 17.50 -26.17
N HIS A 19 26.97 17.16 -27.25
CA HIS A 19 28.15 17.89 -27.72
C HIS A 19 27.82 18.94 -28.78
N HIS A 20 26.53 19.20 -29.04
CA HIS A 20 26.07 20.14 -30.07
C HIS A 20 26.61 19.84 -31.49
N GLU A 21 26.92 18.58 -31.77
CA GLU A 21 27.36 18.13 -33.10
C GLU A 21 26.17 17.69 -33.96
N PRO A 22 26.22 17.91 -35.29
CA PRO A 22 25.22 17.37 -36.19
C PRO A 22 25.24 15.83 -36.16
N PRO A 23 24.12 15.15 -35.84
CA PRO A 23 24.08 13.70 -35.80
C PRO A 23 24.29 13.10 -37.19
N CYS A 24 25.22 12.15 -37.31
CA CYS A 24 25.40 11.38 -38.54
C CYS A 24 24.12 10.65 -38.96
N GLU A 25 24.04 10.27 -40.24
CA GLU A 25 22.87 9.63 -40.83
C GLU A 25 22.48 8.34 -40.10
N ALA A 26 23.45 7.46 -39.83
CA ALA A 26 23.23 6.24 -39.05
C ALA A 26 22.58 6.51 -37.67
N CYS A 27 23.01 7.57 -36.97
CA CYS A 27 22.42 7.97 -35.70
C CYS A 27 20.98 8.49 -35.85
N ARG A 28 20.67 9.21 -36.94
CA ARG A 28 19.31 9.69 -37.26
C ARG A 28 18.37 8.52 -37.54
N GLU A 29 18.79 7.57 -38.36
CA GLU A 29 18.03 6.36 -38.68
C GLU A 29 17.76 5.50 -37.46
N ALA A 30 18.77 5.32 -36.60
CA ALA A 30 18.64 4.54 -35.38
C ALA A 30 17.55 5.11 -34.44
N VAL A 31 17.49 6.43 -34.29
CA VAL A 31 16.45 7.09 -33.49
C VAL A 31 15.09 7.03 -34.17
N ALA A 32 15.02 7.15 -35.49
CA ALA A 32 13.76 6.96 -36.22
C ALA A 32 13.20 5.54 -36.02
N LYS A 33 14.04 4.51 -36.13
CA LYS A 33 13.67 3.11 -35.86
C LYS A 33 13.20 2.92 -34.42
N TYR A 34 13.95 3.46 -33.45
CA TYR A 34 13.60 3.40 -32.03
C TYR A 34 12.24 4.07 -31.74
N LYS A 35 11.99 5.25 -32.30
CA LYS A 35 10.72 5.97 -32.14
C LYS A 35 9.55 5.18 -32.74
N ARG A 36 9.72 4.60 -33.94
CA ARG A 36 8.70 3.74 -34.58
C ARG A 36 8.36 2.54 -33.69
N GLY A 37 9.37 1.85 -33.16
CA GLY A 37 9.18 0.72 -32.24
C GLY A 37 8.41 1.12 -30.98
N ARG A 38 8.77 2.23 -30.33
CA ARG A 38 8.02 2.73 -29.17
C ARG A 38 6.57 3.07 -29.50
N ARG A 39 6.31 3.70 -30.64
CA ARG A 39 4.94 4.01 -31.09
C ARG A 39 4.13 2.73 -31.32
N GLN A 40 4.73 1.70 -31.89
CA GLN A 40 4.06 0.42 -32.11
C GLN A 40 3.74 -0.29 -30.79
N VAL A 41 4.68 -0.32 -29.85
CA VAL A 41 4.44 -0.84 -28.49
C VAL A 41 3.33 -0.06 -27.81
N ARG A 42 3.37 1.28 -27.86
CA ARG A 42 2.30 2.10 -27.27
C ARG A 42 0.94 1.81 -27.90
N LYS A 43 0.86 1.76 -29.24
CA LYS A 43 -0.39 1.43 -29.95
C LYS A 43 -0.89 0.03 -29.57
N ARG A 44 0.01 -0.94 -29.36
CA ARG A 44 -0.36 -2.28 -28.88
C ARG A 44 -0.86 -2.28 -27.45
N LEU A 45 -0.25 -1.51 -26.56
CA LEU A 45 -0.71 -1.36 -25.17
C LEU A 45 -2.06 -0.63 -25.12
N GLU A 46 -2.24 0.41 -25.94
CA GLU A 46 -3.50 1.16 -26.09
C GLU A 46 -4.61 0.30 -26.73
N ALA A 47 -4.27 -0.56 -27.68
CA ALA A 47 -5.21 -1.45 -28.34
C ALA A 47 -5.42 -2.78 -27.62
N ALA A 48 -4.60 -3.11 -26.61
CA ALA A 48 -4.80 -4.28 -25.79
C ALA A 48 -6.08 -4.05 -24.98
N PRO A 49 -7.08 -4.96 -25.05
CA PRO A 49 -8.24 -4.83 -24.20
C PRO A 49 -7.77 -4.95 -22.76
N VAL A 50 -7.97 -3.88 -21.99
CA VAL A 50 -7.86 -3.96 -20.53
C VAL A 50 -9.08 -4.75 -20.07
N VAL A 51 -8.94 -6.08 -20.04
CA VAL A 51 -9.97 -6.94 -19.47
C VAL A 51 -9.84 -6.80 -17.97
N LEU A 52 -10.55 -5.81 -17.41
CA LEU A 52 -10.76 -5.73 -15.97
C LEU A 52 -11.68 -6.90 -15.63
N ALA A 53 -11.11 -8.02 -15.22
CA ALA A 53 -11.88 -9.08 -14.60
C ALA A 53 -12.34 -8.57 -13.24
N VAL A 54 -13.45 -7.83 -13.24
CA VAL A 54 -14.19 -7.55 -12.02
C VAL A 54 -14.84 -8.88 -11.66
N ALA A 55 -14.15 -9.67 -10.86
CA ALA A 55 -14.81 -10.73 -10.12
C ALA A 55 -16.00 -10.08 -9.44
N GLU A 56 -17.19 -10.67 -9.59
CA GLU A 56 -18.41 -10.20 -8.94
C GLU A 56 -18.11 -10.11 -7.45
N ALA A 57 -17.85 -8.89 -7.00
CA ALA A 57 -17.38 -8.65 -5.65
C ALA A 57 -18.54 -9.04 -4.75
N ALA A 58 -18.31 -10.01 -3.87
CA ALA A 58 -19.25 -10.32 -2.82
C ALA A 58 -19.68 -9.00 -2.16
N PRO A 59 -20.98 -8.80 -1.93
CA PRO A 59 -21.46 -7.56 -1.32
C PRO A 59 -20.63 -7.31 -0.07
N LEU A 60 -20.04 -6.11 -0.01
CA LEU A 60 -19.36 -5.67 1.20
C LEU A 60 -20.37 -5.79 2.35
N PRO A 61 -19.97 -6.34 3.51
CA PRO A 61 -20.89 -6.44 4.63
C PRO A 61 -21.36 -5.03 5.02
N ASP A 62 -22.64 -4.90 5.38
CA ASP A 62 -23.24 -3.63 5.78
C ASP A 62 -22.56 -3.03 7.03
N GLU A 63 -21.95 -3.88 7.86
CA GLU A 63 -21.12 -3.50 8.99
C GLU A 63 -19.78 -4.23 8.96
N ILE A 64 -18.71 -3.47 9.21
CA ILE A 64 -17.34 -3.97 9.31
C ILE A 64 -16.94 -3.99 10.78
N ASP A 65 -16.64 -5.18 11.31
CA ASP A 65 -15.95 -5.30 12.60
C ASP A 65 -14.49 -4.89 12.43
N ALA A 66 -14.21 -3.62 12.77
CA ALA A 66 -12.90 -3.01 12.60
C ALA A 66 -11.77 -3.78 13.30
N VAL A 67 -12.04 -4.44 14.43
CA VAL A 67 -11.01 -5.19 15.17
C VAL A 67 -10.73 -6.52 14.49
N SER A 68 -11.76 -7.24 14.04
CA SER A 68 -11.59 -8.47 13.28
C SER A 68 -10.91 -8.23 11.93
N ASP A 69 -11.28 -7.15 11.23
CA ASP A 69 -10.64 -6.73 9.98
C ASP A 69 -9.17 -6.36 10.17
N ALA A 70 -8.83 -5.65 11.25
CA ALA A 70 -7.45 -5.33 11.58
C ALA A 70 -6.61 -6.58 11.85
N ARG A 71 -7.19 -7.60 12.52
CA ARG A 71 -6.54 -8.90 12.75
C ARG A 71 -6.27 -9.65 11.44
N GLU A 72 -7.24 -9.65 10.52
CA GLU A 72 -7.05 -10.29 9.21
C GLU A 72 -5.99 -9.55 8.38
N ASN A 73 -6.04 -8.21 8.35
CA ASN A 73 -5.02 -7.41 7.69
C ASN A 73 -3.62 -7.66 8.25
N LEU A 74 -3.49 -7.80 9.59
CA LEU A 74 -2.23 -8.12 10.24
C LEU A 74 -1.66 -9.46 9.77
N ARG A 75 -2.50 -10.48 9.55
CA ARG A 75 -2.07 -11.78 8.98
C ARG A 75 -1.52 -11.60 7.58
N ILE A 76 -2.21 -10.86 6.72
CA ILE A 76 -1.79 -10.58 5.34
C ILE A 76 -0.45 -9.83 5.32
N VAL A 77 -0.33 -8.77 6.12
CA VAL A 77 0.91 -7.96 6.18
C VAL A 77 2.07 -8.81 6.70
N THR A 78 1.84 -9.66 7.70
CA THR A 78 2.87 -10.56 8.24
C THR A 78 3.32 -11.57 7.19
N ALA A 79 2.39 -12.15 6.43
CA ALA A 79 2.73 -13.04 5.32
C ALA A 79 3.48 -12.31 4.20
N ALA A 80 3.07 -11.09 3.86
CA ALA A 80 3.75 -10.26 2.87
C ALA A 80 5.19 -9.91 3.28
N MET A 81 5.42 -9.62 4.57
CA MET A 81 6.76 -9.36 5.10
C MET A 81 7.70 -10.57 4.92
N ALA A 82 7.21 -11.79 5.09
CA ALA A 82 8.01 -13.00 4.92
C ALA A 82 8.48 -13.21 3.46
N ALA A 83 7.70 -12.75 2.48
CA ALA A 83 8.00 -12.87 1.05
C ALA A 83 8.65 -11.61 0.44
N ALA A 84 8.72 -10.51 1.18
CA ALA A 84 9.10 -9.21 0.63
C ALA A 84 10.62 -9.03 0.45
N PRO A 85 11.06 -8.31 -0.60
CA PRO A 85 12.45 -7.93 -0.75
C PRO A 85 12.85 -6.80 0.23
N PRO A 86 14.15 -6.62 0.53
CA PRO A 86 14.62 -5.71 1.59
C PRO A 86 14.09 -4.27 1.52
N GLN A 87 13.99 -3.71 0.32
CA GLN A 87 13.50 -2.35 0.11
C GLN A 87 12.03 -2.13 0.51
N ALA A 88 11.23 -3.19 0.59
CA ALA A 88 9.81 -3.13 0.95
C ALA A 88 9.56 -3.36 2.45
N LEU A 89 10.54 -3.92 3.18
CA LEU A 89 10.36 -4.34 4.58
C LEU A 89 10.06 -3.18 5.52
N ALA A 90 10.66 -2.01 5.32
CA ALA A 90 10.45 -0.86 6.20
C ALA A 90 8.99 -0.38 6.22
N GLY A 91 8.36 -0.30 5.04
CA GLY A 91 6.95 0.09 4.91
C GLY A 91 6.01 -0.94 5.53
N LEU A 92 6.26 -2.22 5.25
CA LEU A 92 5.45 -3.31 5.80
C LEU A 92 5.60 -3.43 7.33
N SER A 93 6.81 -3.24 7.84
CA SER A 93 7.08 -3.25 9.29
C SER A 93 6.33 -2.13 10.01
N ARG A 94 6.26 -0.93 9.43
CA ARG A 94 5.49 0.18 9.99
C ARG A 94 3.99 -0.15 10.01
N ARG A 95 3.46 -0.62 8.89
CA ARG A 95 2.05 -1.02 8.79
C ARG A 95 1.69 -2.11 9.81
N ARG A 96 2.59 -3.08 10.01
CA ARG A 96 2.42 -4.13 11.02
C ARG A 96 2.31 -3.51 12.43
N GLN A 97 3.18 -2.57 12.78
CA GLN A 97 3.17 -1.95 14.11
C GLN A 97 1.87 -1.16 14.35
N GLU A 98 1.43 -0.37 13.37
CA GLU A 98 0.17 0.38 13.44
C GLU A 98 -1.05 -0.52 13.71
N LEU A 99 -1.12 -1.69 13.05
CA LEU A 99 -2.20 -2.66 13.25
C LEU A 99 -2.14 -3.29 14.65
N VAL A 100 -0.94 -3.63 15.14
CA VAL A 100 -0.76 -4.17 16.49
C VAL A 100 -1.20 -3.14 17.54
N ASP A 101 -0.80 -1.88 17.38
CA ASP A 101 -1.15 -0.80 18.30
C ASP A 101 -2.66 -0.56 18.31
N PHE A 102 -3.31 -0.59 17.13
CA PHE A 102 -4.76 -0.47 17.01
C PHE A 102 -5.50 -1.61 17.74
N ILE A 103 -5.11 -2.87 17.50
CA ILE A 103 -5.73 -4.03 18.14
C ILE A 103 -5.54 -3.98 19.65
N ALA A 104 -4.35 -3.64 20.13
CA ALA A 104 -4.05 -3.51 21.55
C ALA A 104 -4.81 -2.35 22.22
N GLY A 105 -5.08 -1.27 21.48
CA GLY A 105 -5.93 -0.17 21.94
C GLY A 105 -7.38 -0.61 22.13
N ALA A 106 -7.93 -1.33 21.14
CA ALA A 106 -9.31 -1.81 21.19
C ALA A 106 -9.57 -2.79 22.34
N THR A 107 -8.64 -3.72 22.62
CA THR A 107 -8.79 -4.65 23.76
C THR A 107 -8.79 -3.95 25.11
N LYS A 108 -8.02 -2.86 25.26
CA LYS A 108 -7.99 -2.06 26.49
C LYS A 108 -9.27 -1.27 26.71
N SER A 109 -9.95 -0.87 25.64
CA SER A 109 -11.24 -0.17 25.71
C SER A 109 -12.39 -1.07 26.17
N GLU A 110 -12.28 -2.40 26.01
CA GLU A 110 -13.27 -3.37 26.51
C GLU A 110 -13.01 -3.82 27.96
N GLU A 111 -11.75 -3.86 28.41
CA GLU A 111 -11.38 -4.23 29.79
C GLU A 111 -11.59 -3.09 30.82
N GLY A 112 -11.65 -1.83 30.37
CA GLY A 112 -12.11 -0.72 31.19
C GLY A 112 -13.64 -0.74 31.29
N GLY A 113 -14.16 -1.60 32.18
CA GLY A 113 -15.58 -1.94 32.34
C GLY A 113 -16.55 -0.84 31.93
N SER A 114 -17.56 -1.21 31.16
CA SER A 114 -18.38 -0.27 30.41
C SER A 114 -18.94 0.82 31.35
N LEU A 115 -19.10 2.05 30.85
CA LEU A 115 -19.78 3.12 31.59
C LEU A 115 -21.14 2.65 32.16
N SER A 116 -21.80 1.72 31.48
CA SER A 116 -23.02 1.06 31.96
C SER A 116 -22.80 0.12 33.15
N GLU A 117 -21.72 -0.65 33.19
CA GLU A 117 -21.32 -1.45 34.37
C GLU A 117 -20.91 -0.59 35.56
N GLN A 118 -20.18 0.51 35.30
CA GLN A 118 -19.81 1.47 36.35
C GLN A 118 -21.04 2.19 36.93
N LEU A 119 -22.03 2.53 36.10
CA LEU A 119 -23.31 3.10 36.54
C LEU A 119 -24.18 2.08 37.30
N ALA A 120 -24.16 0.81 36.90
CA ALA A 120 -24.87 -0.27 37.61
C ALA A 120 -24.28 -0.50 39.01
N ALA A 121 -22.95 -0.51 39.13
CA ALA A 121 -22.26 -0.65 40.42
C ALA A 121 -22.56 0.52 41.37
N LEU A 122 -22.64 1.75 40.87
CA LEU A 122 -23.00 2.92 41.68
C LEU A 122 -24.47 2.91 42.11
N ARG A 123 -25.38 2.44 41.25
CA ARG A 123 -26.80 2.27 41.62
C ARG A 123 -26.98 1.26 42.74
N ASN A 124 -26.28 0.12 42.67
CA ASN A 124 -26.35 -0.90 43.71
C ASN A 124 -25.81 -0.39 45.06
N ARG A 125 -24.71 0.38 45.05
CA ARG A 125 -24.17 1.02 46.27
C ARG A 125 -25.14 2.00 46.94
N ASN A 126 -26.01 2.64 46.18
CA ASN A 126 -27.00 3.58 46.71
C ASN A 126 -28.31 2.90 47.15
N THR A 127 -28.52 1.64 46.79
CA THR A 127 -29.69 0.85 47.17
C THR A 127 -29.45 -0.04 48.39
N ASP A 128 -28.21 -0.21 48.84
CA ASP A 128 -27.89 -0.92 50.09
C ASP A 128 -28.19 -0.02 51.31
N PRO A 129 -29.17 -0.38 52.16
CA PRO A 129 -29.60 0.46 53.29
C PRO A 129 -28.58 0.49 54.44
N GLU A 130 -27.59 -0.40 54.47
CA GLU A 130 -26.63 -0.53 55.58
C GLU A 130 -25.52 0.54 55.60
N ASN A 131 -25.35 1.34 54.54
CA ASN A 131 -24.30 2.38 54.47
C ASN A 131 -24.79 3.82 54.72
N ARG A 132 -26.04 3.98 55.19
CA ARG A 132 -26.63 5.29 55.54
C ARG A 132 -26.46 5.71 57.00
N GLU A 133 -25.99 4.82 57.88
CA GLU A 133 -25.80 5.10 59.31
C GLU A 133 -24.30 5.17 59.67
N SER A 134 -23.58 6.13 59.11
CA SER A 134 -22.26 6.57 59.61
C SER A 134 -21.90 7.91 58.96
N ALA A 135 -22.70 8.94 59.21
CA ALA A 135 -22.37 10.34 58.94
C ALA A 135 -22.63 11.16 60.21
#